data_AF-A0A0J1BSL2-F1
#
_entry.id   AF-A0A0J1BSL2-F1
#
_cell.length_a   1.000
_cell.length_b   1.000
_cell.length_c   1.000
_cell.angle_alpha   90.00
_cell.angle_beta   90.00
_cell.angle_gamma   90.00
#
_symmetry.space_group_name_H-M   'P 1'
#
loop_
_entity.id
_entity.type
_entity.pdbx_description
1 polymer ?
#
loop_
_entity_poly.entity_id
_entity_poly.type
_entity_poly.pdbx_seq_one_letter_code
_entity_poly.pdbx_strand_id
1 'polypeptide(L)'
;MTTRRQPGFVLAVVLAAVAHLVAGYFYLASGLMAPLWAVVLLLVWWAVLTVVGVRLVQRRSYLVLLVPVVAAVSWFGLMSFGGQVLGWTP
;
A
#
# COMPACT_ATOMS: atom_id res chain seq x y z
N MET A 1 -5.26 -17.79 -30.93
CA MET A 1 -5.56 -16.60 -30.10
C MET A 1 -4.28 -16.10 -29.46
N THR A 2 -3.57 -15.18 -30.12
CA THR A 2 -2.40 -14.51 -29.54
C THR A 2 -2.90 -13.29 -28.75
N THR A 3 -3.06 -13.44 -27.44
CA THR A 3 -3.32 -12.32 -26.53
C THR A 3 -2.18 -11.31 -26.67
N ARG A 4 -2.40 -10.17 -27.35
CA ARG A 4 -1.46 -9.04 -27.30
C ARG A 4 -1.33 -8.63 -25.83
N ARG A 5 -0.22 -8.99 -25.18
CA ARG A 5 0.16 -8.36 -23.92
C ARG A 5 0.33 -6.88 -24.22
N GLN A 6 -0.52 -6.03 -23.67
CA GLN A 6 -0.34 -4.58 -23.75
C GLN A 6 0.84 -4.20 -22.85
N PRO A 7 2.01 -3.84 -23.40
CA PRO A 7 3.23 -3.66 -22.61
C PRO A 7 3.08 -2.56 -21.56
N GLY A 8 2.34 -1.49 -21.86
CA GLY A 8 2.08 -0.39 -20.93
C GLY A 8 1.29 -0.80 -19.69
N PHE A 9 0.34 -1.73 -19.81
CA PHE A 9 -0.40 -2.22 -18.64
C PHE A 9 0.50 -3.05 -17.73
N VAL A 10 1.34 -3.91 -18.29
CA VAL A 10 2.29 -4.72 -17.50
C VAL A 10 3.25 -3.80 -16.74
N LEU A 11 3.78 -2.78 -17.40
CA LEU A 11 4.63 -1.78 -16.73
C LEU A 11 3.91 -1.10 -15.57
N ALA A 12 2.67 -0.66 -15.77
CA ALA A 12 1.87 -0.03 -14.71
C ALA A 12 1.67 -0.96 -13.50
N VAL A 13 1.41 -2.26 -13.73
CA VAL A 13 1.27 -3.25 -12.66
C VAL A 13 2.58 -3.45 -11.91
N VAL A 14 3.71 -3.56 -12.63
CA VAL A 14 5.04 -3.75 -12.00
C VAL A 14 5.39 -2.53 -11.15
N LEU A 15 5.20 -1.31 -11.68
CA LEU A 15 5.44 -0.08 -10.94
C LEU A 15 4.55 0.01 -9.69
N ALA A 16 3.26 -0.28 -9.82
CA ALA A 16 2.34 -0.29 -8.70
C ALA A 16 2.74 -1.32 -7.64
N ALA A 17 3.11 -2.54 -8.05
CA ALA A 17 3.52 -3.61 -7.14
C ALA A 17 4.80 -3.27 -6.39
N VAL A 18 5.83 -2.76 -7.09
CA VAL A 18 7.09 -2.34 -6.46
C VAL A 18 6.84 -1.21 -5.46
N ALA A 19 6.10 -0.16 -5.86
CA ALA A 19 5.76 0.93 -4.96
C ALA A 19 4.96 0.47 -3.73
N HIS A 20 4.02 -0.47 -3.91
CA HIS A 20 3.20 -1.00 -2.83
C HIS A 20 4.00 -1.88 -1.85
N LEU A 21 5.01 -2.61 -2.34
CA LEU A 21 5.96 -3.35 -1.51
C LEU A 21 6.86 -2.40 -0.70
N VAL A 22 7.36 -1.33 -1.33
CA VAL A 22 8.11 -0.29 -0.61
C VAL A 22 7.25 0.34 0.48
N ALA A 23 5.98 0.65 0.20
CA ALA A 23 5.04 1.07 1.24
C ALA A 23 4.92 0.03 2.35
N GLY A 24 4.78 -1.26 2.02
CA GLY A 24 4.73 -2.36 2.99
C GLY A 24 5.94 -2.41 3.95
N TYR A 25 7.13 -2.08 3.47
CA TYR A 25 8.31 -1.94 4.32
C TYR A 25 8.15 -0.85 5.39
N PHE A 26 7.63 0.33 5.02
CA PHE A 26 7.34 1.42 5.98
C PHE A 26 6.25 1.04 6.99
N TYR A 27 5.26 0.25 6.57
CA TYR A 27 4.24 -0.27 7.47
C TYR A 27 4.85 -1.19 8.53
N LEU A 28 5.78 -2.07 8.13
CA LEU A 28 6.46 -2.96 9.07
C LEU A 28 7.40 -2.17 10.00
N ALA A 29 8.16 -1.22 9.45
CA ALA A 29 9.06 -0.35 10.21
C ALA A 29 8.33 0.56 11.21
N SER A 30 7.03 0.81 11.01
CA SER A 30 6.23 1.62 11.94
C SER A 30 6.20 1.06 13.36
N GLY A 31 6.42 -0.26 13.56
CA GLY A 31 6.52 -0.86 14.89
C GLY A 31 7.71 -0.40 15.74
N LEU A 32 8.64 0.36 15.16
CA LEU A 32 9.71 1.03 15.90
C LEU A 32 9.22 2.31 16.62
N MET A 33 8.06 2.84 16.27
CA MET A 33 7.49 4.07 16.85
C MET A 33 6.04 3.91 17.32
N ALA A 34 5.24 3.10 16.63
CA ALA A 34 3.83 2.92 16.90
C ALA A 34 3.57 1.68 17.77
N PRO A 35 2.54 1.70 18.63
CA PRO A 35 2.16 0.54 19.44
C PRO A 35 1.69 -0.62 18.56
N LEU A 36 1.90 -1.86 19.02
CA LEU A 36 1.66 -3.08 18.24
C LEU A 36 0.26 -3.16 17.62
N TRP A 37 -0.78 -2.74 18.35
CA TRP A 37 -2.16 -2.76 17.83
C TRP A 37 -2.32 -1.87 16.59
N ALA A 38 -1.66 -0.72 16.54
CA ALA A 38 -1.72 0.19 15.40
C ALA A 38 -0.98 -0.38 14.18
N VAL A 39 0.17 -1.03 14.42
CA VAL A 39 0.92 -1.75 13.39
C VAL A 39 0.09 -2.89 12.81
N VAL A 40 -0.60 -3.66 13.65
CA VAL A 40 -1.50 -4.73 13.19
C VAL A 40 -2.61 -4.16 12.31
N LEU A 41 -3.25 -3.06 12.71
CA LEU A 41 -4.27 -2.40 11.89
C LEU A 41 -3.72 -1.90 10.55
N LEU A 42 -2.51 -1.30 10.55
CA LEU A 42 -1.82 -0.88 9.34
C LEU A 42 -1.55 -2.08 8.41
N LEU A 43 -1.02 -3.18 8.92
CA LEU A 43 -0.73 -4.37 8.12
C LEU A 43 -2.01 -5.01 7.55
N VAL A 44 -3.09 -5.06 8.33
CA VAL A 44 -4.41 -5.49 7.85
C VAL A 44 -4.89 -4.59 6.72
N TRP A 45 -4.78 -3.27 6.90
CA TRP A 45 -5.14 -2.30 5.87
C TRP A 45 -4.31 -2.46 4.59
N TRP A 46 -3.00 -2.65 4.72
CA TRP A 46 -2.11 -2.94 3.60
C TRP A 46 -2.52 -4.22 2.86
N ALA A 47 -2.88 -5.28 3.59
CA ALA A 47 -3.35 -6.54 2.99
C ALA A 47 -4.66 -6.34 2.22
N VAL A 48 -5.60 -5.54 2.75
CA VAL A 48 -6.83 -5.15 2.04
C VAL A 48 -6.50 -4.43 0.74
N LEU A 49 -5.59 -3.46 0.76
CA LEU A 49 -5.14 -2.75 -0.43
C LEU A 49 -4.46 -3.68 -1.44
N THR A 50 -3.68 -4.67 -0.98
CA THR A 50 -3.10 -5.70 -1.85
C THR A 50 -4.18 -6.51 -2.56
N VAL A 51 -5.23 -6.94 -1.84
CA VAL A 51 -6.36 -7.66 -2.45
C VAL A 51 -7.10 -6.77 -3.46
N VAL A 52 -7.30 -5.48 -3.15
CA VAL A 52 -7.88 -4.51 -4.09
C VAL A 52 -7.02 -4.37 -5.34
N GLY A 53 -5.71 -4.23 -5.20
CA GLY A 53 -4.75 -4.18 -6.30
C GLY A 53 -4.86 -5.41 -7.20
N VAL A 54 -4.87 -6.61 -6.62
CA VAL A 54 -5.05 -7.87 -7.36
C VAL A 54 -6.37 -7.88 -8.15
N ARG A 55 -7.48 -7.45 -7.53
CA ARG A 55 -8.78 -7.36 -8.21
C ARG A 55 -8.77 -6.34 -9.35
N LEU A 56 -8.08 -5.21 -9.20
CA LEU A 56 -7.94 -4.21 -10.26
C LEU A 56 -7.10 -4.74 -11.43
N VAL A 57 -6.04 -5.50 -11.14
CA VAL A 57 -5.23 -6.17 -12.16
C VAL A 57 -6.04 -7.20 -12.94
N GLN A 58 -6.86 -8.01 -12.25
CA GLN A 58 -7.77 -8.97 -12.88
C GLN A 58 -8.78 -8.28 -13.80
N ARG A 59 -9.25 -7.09 -13.42
CA ARG A 59 -10.14 -6.23 -14.22
C ARG A 59 -9.42 -5.41 -15.30
N ARG A 60 -8.09 -5.57 -15.46
CA ARG A 60 -7.25 -4.80 -16.39
C ARG A 60 -7.36 -3.28 -16.23
N SER A 61 -7.56 -2.82 -15.00
CA SER A 61 -7.76 -1.39 -14.69
C SER A 61 -6.47 -0.71 -14.27
N TYR A 62 -6.18 0.45 -14.86
CA TYR A 62 -5.04 1.31 -14.50
C TYR A 62 -5.19 1.97 -13.12
N LEU A 63 -6.37 1.87 -12.49
CA LEU A 63 -6.58 2.31 -11.11
C LEU A 63 -5.66 1.56 -10.11
N VAL A 64 -5.02 0.46 -10.51
CA VAL A 64 -3.98 -0.22 -9.71
C VAL A 64 -2.84 0.74 -9.31
N LEU A 65 -2.56 1.77 -10.12
CA LEU A 65 -1.56 2.80 -9.81
C LEU A 65 -1.93 3.66 -8.59
N LEU A 66 -3.22 3.76 -8.25
CA LEU A 66 -3.67 4.50 -7.07
C LEU A 66 -3.48 3.72 -5.77
N VAL A 67 -3.37 2.39 -5.83
CA VAL A 67 -3.22 1.54 -4.64
C VAL A 67 -2.01 1.92 -3.78
N PRO A 68 -0.77 2.03 -4.32
CA PRO A 68 0.38 2.46 -3.53
C PRO A 68 0.26 3.92 -3.05
N VAL A 69 -0.46 4.79 -3.78
CA VAL A 69 -0.69 6.18 -3.36
C VAL A 69 -1.60 6.21 -2.12
N VAL A 70 -2.71 5.46 -2.14
CA VAL A 70 -3.61 5.33 -1.00
C VAL A 70 -2.88 4.73 0.20
N ALA A 71 -2.02 3.73 -0.03
CA ALA A 71 -1.18 3.16 1.01
C ALA A 71 -0.29 4.24 1.65
N ALA A 72 0.51 4.95 0.85
CA ALA A 72 1.42 5.98 1.34
C ALA A 72 0.68 7.09 2.12
N VAL A 73 -0.44 7.59 1.58
CA VAL A 73 -1.24 8.64 2.24
C VAL A 73 -1.83 8.14 3.56
N SER A 74 -2.39 6.93 3.59
CA SER A 74 -2.98 6.37 4.81
C SER A 74 -1.93 6.14 5.91
N TRP A 75 -0.75 5.65 5.55
CA TRP A 75 0.37 5.48 6.47
C TRP A 75 0.86 6.82 7.01
N PHE A 76 1.14 7.78 6.12
CA PHE A 76 1.64 9.09 6.52
C PHE A 76 0.65 9.81 7.44
N GLY A 77 -0.64 9.76 7.09
CA GLY A 77 -1.71 10.32 7.90
C GLY A 77 -1.79 9.68 9.28
N LEU A 78 -1.76 8.34 9.36
CA LEU A 78 -1.85 7.65 10.64
C LEU A 78 -0.61 7.89 11.52
N MET A 79 0.60 7.85 10.95
CA MET A 79 1.83 8.10 11.71
C MET A 79 1.90 9.55 12.20
N SER A 80 1.50 10.51 11.36
CA SER A 80 1.45 11.92 11.74
C SER A 80 0.41 12.17 12.84
N PHE A 81 -0.79 11.60 12.70
CA PHE A 81 -1.85 11.68 13.70
C PHE A 81 -1.45 10.99 15.01
N GLY A 82 -0.88 9.79 14.92
CA GLY A 82 -0.42 9.03 16.07
C GLY A 82 0.66 9.76 16.86
N GLY A 83 1.63 10.37 16.18
CA GLY A 83 2.66 11.19 16.83
C GLY A 83 2.10 12.45 17.49
N GLN A 84 1.24 13.20 16.79
CA GLN A 84 0.75 14.50 17.28
C GLN A 84 -0.39 14.38 18.31
N VAL A 85 -1.29 13.42 18.14
CA VAL A 85 -2.54 13.33 18.89
C VAL A 85 -2.51 12.20 19.91
N LEU A 86 -1.93 11.05 19.56
CA LEU A 86 -1.84 9.88 20.44
C LEU A 86 -0.52 9.81 21.21
N GLY A 87 0.41 10.74 20.94
CA GLY A 87 1.70 10.83 21.63
C GLY A 87 2.64 9.66 21.34
N TRP A 88 2.55 9.05 20.15
CA TRP A 88 3.47 7.97 19.77
C TRP A 88 4.90 8.53 19.64
N THR A 89 5.80 7.98 20.44
CA THR A 89 7.23 8.25 20.41
C THR A 89 7.98 6.92 20.31
N PRO A 90 9.17 6.91 19.70
CA PRO A 90 10.05 5.74 19.75
C PRO A 90 10.41 5.34 21.19
#